data_AF-G2WYQ1-F1
#
_entry.id   AF-G2WYQ1-F1
#
_cell.length_a   1.000
_cell.length_b   1.000
_cell.length_c   1.000
_cell.angle_alpha   90.00
_cell.angle_beta   90.00
_cell.angle_gamma   90.00
#
_symmetry.space_group_name_H-M   'P 1'
#
loop_
_entity.id
_entity.type
_entity.pdbx_description
1 polymer ?
#
loop_
_entity_poly.entity_id
_entity_poly.type
_entity_poly.pdbx_seq_one_letter_code
_entity_poly.pdbx_strand_id
1 'polypeptide(L)'
;MIIGIFVKDTCNPENPQVKEQIDAIIKWGQAGHWDLVDLFVIGNECIFQGRCDAASLKTLIVSVKQSCTAAGYKGPYTTAETLSVWEQKEVAAIICPVVDVVGGQIHPYFNAEVAPADAGKFVKNQLDILENSICGNKPALNLECGWPTGGSANGKATTGRAEQTLAITSIRELVGEKTVFFSFHDDEWKDPGACGCEQSWGCGHLFAGGNTPSY
;
A
#
# COMPACT_ATOMS: atom_id res chain seq x y z
N MET A 1 -9.86 -6.61 7.43
CA MET A 1 -8.56 -7.09 6.91
C MET A 1 -8.37 -6.63 5.47
N ILE A 2 -7.13 -6.32 5.06
CA ILE A 2 -6.78 -6.10 3.65
C ILE A 2 -6.18 -7.40 3.09
N ILE A 3 -6.63 -7.85 1.92
CA ILE A 3 -6.06 -8.99 1.20
C ILE A 3 -5.66 -8.57 -0.21
N GLY A 4 -4.91 -9.40 -0.93
CA GLY A 4 -4.55 -9.04 -2.29
C GLY A 4 -3.93 -10.14 -3.14
N ILE A 5 -3.71 -9.79 -4.41
CA ILE A 5 -2.89 -10.57 -5.35
C ILE A 5 -1.51 -9.92 -5.43
N PHE A 6 -0.48 -10.69 -5.09
CA PHE A 6 0.90 -10.29 -5.33
C PHE A 6 1.32 -10.64 -6.77
N VAL A 7 1.93 -9.68 -7.47
CA VAL A 7 2.42 -9.84 -8.84
C VAL A 7 3.95 -9.82 -8.82
N LYS A 8 4.56 -10.98 -9.05
CA LYS A 8 6.01 -11.13 -9.04
C LYS A 8 6.68 -10.60 -10.31
N ASP A 9 6.13 -10.96 -11.48
CA ASP A 9 6.79 -10.73 -12.77
C ASP A 9 5.93 -9.91 -13.74
N THR A 10 4.70 -10.35 -14.05
CA THR A 10 3.83 -9.69 -15.05
C THR A 10 2.37 -9.68 -14.63
N CYS A 11 1.63 -8.62 -15.01
CA CYS A 11 0.18 -8.51 -14.79
C CYS A 11 -0.60 -9.33 -15.83
N ASN A 12 -0.43 -10.66 -15.78
CA ASN A 12 -1.18 -11.60 -16.61
C ASN A 12 -2.10 -12.44 -15.71
N PRO A 13 -3.44 -12.36 -15.86
CA PRO A 13 -4.36 -13.20 -15.09
C PRO A 13 -4.18 -14.71 -15.37
N GLU A 14 -3.55 -15.08 -16.48
CA GLU A 14 -3.24 -16.46 -16.83
C GLU A 14 -1.93 -16.97 -16.20
N ASN A 15 -1.17 -16.11 -15.51
CA ASN A 15 0.04 -16.51 -14.80
C ASN A 15 -0.32 -17.56 -13.72
N PRO A 16 0.37 -18.72 -13.66
CA PRO A 16 0.05 -19.78 -12.69
C PRO A 16 0.07 -19.32 -11.22
N GLN A 17 1.01 -18.46 -10.82
CA GLN A 17 1.12 -17.95 -9.45
C GLN A 17 -0.02 -16.98 -9.12
N VAL A 18 -0.49 -16.21 -10.10
CA VAL A 18 -1.66 -15.34 -9.95
C VAL A 18 -2.93 -16.20 -9.81
N LYS A 19 -3.09 -17.22 -10.66
CA LYS A 19 -4.24 -18.14 -10.59
C LYS A 19 -4.31 -18.88 -9.26
N GLU A 20 -3.19 -19.42 -8.80
CA GLU A 20 -3.12 -20.12 -7.51
C GLU A 20 -3.57 -19.22 -6.35
N GLN A 21 -3.15 -17.95 -6.33
CA GLN A 21 -3.60 -16.98 -5.34
C GLN A 21 -5.11 -16.70 -5.43
N ILE A 22 -5.64 -16.49 -6.65
CA ILE A 22 -7.08 -16.27 -6.87
C ILE A 22 -7.89 -17.47 -6.38
N ASP A 23 -7.50 -18.69 -6.74
CA ASP A 23 -8.19 -19.92 -6.36
C ASP A 23 -8.16 -20.13 -4.84
N ALA A 24 -7.00 -19.90 -4.21
CA ALA A 24 -6.86 -19.99 -2.76
C ALA A 24 -7.74 -18.97 -2.03
N ILE A 25 -7.76 -17.72 -2.49
CA ILE A 25 -8.58 -16.65 -1.90
C ILE A 25 -10.07 -16.94 -2.10
N ILE A 26 -10.49 -17.38 -3.28
CA ILE A 26 -11.88 -17.75 -3.56
C ILE A 26 -12.32 -18.90 -2.66
N LYS A 27 -11.52 -19.96 -2.55
CA LYS A 27 -11.83 -21.10 -1.68
C LYS A 27 -11.96 -20.67 -0.22
N TRP A 28 -11.03 -19.84 0.26
CA TRP A 28 -11.07 -19.30 1.62
C TRP A 28 -12.31 -18.42 1.83
N GLY A 29 -12.61 -17.50 0.91
CA GLY A 29 -13.77 -16.63 1.02
C GLY A 29 -15.11 -17.39 0.99
N GLN A 30 -15.24 -18.38 0.10
CA GLN A 30 -16.41 -19.28 0.02
C GLN A 30 -16.59 -20.16 1.26
N ALA A 31 -15.55 -20.35 2.07
CA ALA A 31 -15.66 -20.99 3.38
C ALA A 31 -16.30 -20.08 4.46
N GLY A 32 -16.80 -18.89 4.07
CA GLY A 32 -17.52 -17.98 4.96
C GLY A 32 -16.67 -16.84 5.51
N HIS A 33 -15.57 -16.49 4.84
CA HIS A 33 -14.60 -15.52 5.35
C HIS A 33 -14.63 -14.16 4.63
N TRP A 34 -15.51 -13.96 3.66
CA TRP A 34 -15.62 -12.68 2.94
C TRP A 34 -15.89 -11.48 3.86
N ASP A 35 -16.66 -11.67 4.93
CA ASP A 35 -17.02 -10.60 5.87
C ASP A 35 -15.83 -10.08 6.69
N LEU A 36 -14.66 -10.74 6.63
CA LEU A 36 -13.43 -10.27 7.27
C LEU A 36 -12.67 -9.25 6.41
N VAL A 37 -13.03 -9.10 5.13
CA VAL A 37 -12.24 -8.34 4.14
C VAL A 37 -12.82 -6.93 3.97
N ASP A 38 -12.02 -5.92 4.29
CA ASP A 38 -12.36 -4.50 4.13
C ASP A 38 -11.92 -3.96 2.77
N LEU A 39 -10.88 -4.54 2.17
CA LEU A 39 -10.29 -4.09 0.91
C LEU A 39 -9.52 -5.21 0.21
N PHE A 40 -9.65 -5.27 -1.11
CA PHE A 40 -8.89 -6.19 -1.96
C PHE A 40 -7.92 -5.39 -2.85
N VAL A 41 -6.62 -5.60 -2.66
CA VAL A 41 -5.53 -4.94 -3.40
C VAL A 41 -5.00 -5.86 -4.51
N ILE A 42 -5.03 -5.42 -5.76
CA ILE A 42 -4.47 -6.17 -6.88
C ILE A 42 -3.16 -5.53 -7.31
N GLY A 43 -2.05 -6.20 -7.00
CA GLY A 43 -0.71 -5.70 -7.31
C GLY A 43 -0.20 -4.67 -6.30
N ASN A 44 1.13 -4.63 -6.16
CA ASN A 44 1.86 -3.67 -5.35
C ASN A 44 3.01 -3.11 -6.16
N GLU A 45 2.96 -1.81 -6.46
CA GLU A 45 3.95 -1.08 -7.26
C GLU A 45 4.26 -1.75 -8.61
N CYS A 46 3.26 -2.34 -9.24
CA CYS A 46 3.41 -3.11 -10.46
C CYS A 46 3.94 -2.25 -11.63
N ILE A 47 3.40 -1.05 -11.80
CA ILE A 47 3.82 -0.09 -12.82
C ILE A 47 5.13 0.57 -12.41
N PHE A 48 5.24 1.03 -11.16
CA PHE A 48 6.46 1.66 -10.65
C PHE A 48 7.69 0.77 -10.82
N GLN A 49 7.56 -0.54 -10.56
CA GLN A 49 8.64 -1.51 -10.69
C GLN A 49 8.80 -2.06 -12.11
N GLY A 50 8.05 -1.54 -13.09
CA GLY A 50 8.15 -1.93 -14.51
C GLY A 50 7.69 -3.36 -14.82
N ARG A 51 6.97 -4.01 -13.90
CA ARG A 51 6.39 -5.35 -14.10
C ARG A 51 5.20 -5.32 -15.04
N CYS A 52 4.51 -4.18 -15.09
CA CYS A 52 3.27 -4.01 -15.82
C CYS A 52 3.17 -2.63 -16.46
N ASP A 53 2.41 -2.56 -17.54
CA ASP A 53 1.82 -1.30 -17.99
C ASP A 53 0.39 -1.14 -17.43
N ALA A 54 -0.21 0.03 -17.60
CA ALA A 54 -1.56 0.30 -17.10
C ALA A 54 -2.62 -0.63 -17.73
N ALA A 55 -2.46 -1.05 -19.00
CA ALA A 55 -3.43 -1.88 -19.69
C ALA A 55 -3.44 -3.32 -19.16
N SER A 56 -2.28 -3.91 -18.94
CA SER A 56 -2.12 -5.24 -18.33
C SER A 56 -2.58 -5.24 -16.88
N LEU A 57 -2.23 -4.21 -16.09
CA LEU A 57 -2.74 -4.08 -14.72
C LEU A 57 -4.27 -3.95 -14.68
N LYS A 58 -4.87 -3.13 -15.56
CA LYS A 58 -6.34 -3.06 -15.72
C LYS A 58 -6.95 -4.43 -16.02
N THR A 59 -6.35 -5.17 -16.95
CA THR A 59 -6.84 -6.50 -17.35
C THR A 59 -6.83 -7.45 -16.15
N LEU A 60 -5.75 -7.44 -15.37
CA LEU A 60 -5.65 -8.24 -14.14
C LEU A 60 -6.72 -7.82 -13.11
N ILE A 61 -6.87 -6.52 -12.83
CA ILE A 61 -7.89 -6.01 -11.90
C ILE A 61 -9.28 -6.49 -12.30
N VAL A 62 -9.67 -6.32 -13.57
CA VAL A 62 -10.99 -6.72 -14.06
C VAL A 62 -11.20 -8.22 -13.91
N SER A 63 -10.19 -9.03 -14.26
CA SER A 63 -10.28 -10.49 -14.14
C SER A 63 -10.46 -10.94 -12.68
N VAL A 64 -9.67 -10.38 -11.75
CA VAL A 64 -9.79 -10.69 -10.31
C VAL A 64 -11.15 -10.24 -9.78
N LYS A 65 -11.61 -9.03 -10.14
CA LYS A 65 -12.93 -8.51 -9.77
C LYS A 65 -14.04 -9.46 -10.21
N GLN A 66 -14.02 -9.91 -11.45
CA GLN A 66 -15.00 -10.86 -11.98
C GLN A 66 -15.03 -12.17 -11.20
N SER A 67 -13.86 -12.81 -11.00
CA SER A 67 -13.77 -14.10 -10.31
C SER A 67 -14.19 -14.02 -8.84
N CYS A 68 -13.68 -13.04 -8.10
CA CYS A 68 -13.97 -12.90 -6.68
C CYS A 68 -15.40 -12.40 -6.42
N THR A 69 -15.96 -11.54 -7.28
CA THR A 69 -17.38 -11.13 -7.18
C THR A 69 -18.30 -12.31 -7.45
N ALA A 70 -18.01 -13.13 -8.46
CA ALA A 70 -18.76 -14.36 -8.74
C ALA A 70 -18.68 -15.37 -7.57
N ALA A 71 -17.59 -15.34 -6.81
CA ALA A 71 -17.39 -16.15 -5.61
C ALA A 71 -18.01 -15.56 -4.33
N GLY A 72 -18.65 -14.39 -4.41
CA GLY A 72 -19.42 -13.80 -3.32
C GLY A 72 -18.77 -12.64 -2.57
N TYR A 73 -17.56 -12.20 -2.96
CA TYR A 73 -16.98 -10.97 -2.41
C TYR A 73 -17.77 -9.73 -2.90
N LYS A 74 -18.07 -8.82 -1.98
CA LYS A 74 -18.86 -7.60 -2.25
C LYS A 74 -18.16 -6.30 -1.85
N GLY A 75 -16.94 -6.41 -1.32
CA GLY A 75 -16.16 -5.27 -0.85
C GLY A 75 -15.45 -4.51 -1.99
N PRO A 76 -14.75 -3.43 -1.64
CA PRO A 76 -14.05 -2.60 -2.61
C PRO A 76 -12.75 -3.24 -3.11
N TYR A 77 -12.31 -2.78 -4.28
CA TYR A 77 -11.04 -3.16 -4.90
C TYR A 77 -10.15 -1.94 -5.13
N THR A 78 -8.84 -2.16 -5.13
CA THR A 78 -7.83 -1.15 -5.49
C THR A 78 -6.60 -1.83 -6.12
N THR A 79 -5.65 -1.01 -6.55
CA THR A 79 -4.23 -1.39 -6.70
C THR A 79 -3.40 -0.46 -5.80
N ALA A 80 -2.15 -0.84 -5.49
CA ALA A 80 -1.23 0.00 -4.72
C ALA A 80 -0.11 0.50 -5.64
N GLU A 81 0.01 1.81 -5.82
CA GLU A 81 1.05 2.44 -6.64
C GLU A 81 1.56 3.71 -5.95
N THR A 82 2.77 4.16 -6.33
CA THR A 82 3.32 5.43 -5.85
C THR A 82 2.53 6.62 -6.38
N LEU A 83 2.61 7.78 -5.71
CA LEU A 83 1.92 8.98 -6.21
C LEU A 83 2.37 9.35 -7.63
N SER A 84 3.66 9.21 -7.94
CA SER A 84 4.20 9.55 -9.27
C SER A 84 3.65 8.67 -10.39
N VAL A 85 3.20 7.44 -10.10
CA VAL A 85 2.46 6.61 -11.04
C VAL A 85 1.02 7.10 -11.18
N TRP A 86 0.34 7.39 -10.06
CA TRP A 86 -1.03 7.90 -10.09
C TRP A 86 -1.17 9.24 -10.81
N GLU A 87 -0.18 10.13 -10.71
CA GLU A 87 -0.17 11.44 -11.39
C GLU A 87 -0.01 11.35 -12.92
N GLN A 88 0.39 10.19 -13.45
CA GLN A 88 0.42 9.95 -14.90
C GLN A 88 -1.02 9.86 -15.42
N LYS A 89 -1.41 10.83 -16.27
CA LYS A 89 -2.79 10.96 -16.76
C LYS A 89 -3.27 9.73 -17.51
N GLU A 90 -2.38 9.08 -18.26
CA GLU A 90 -2.62 7.85 -19.00
C GLU A 90 -2.88 6.66 -18.06
N VAL A 91 -2.13 6.56 -16.96
CA VAL A 91 -2.35 5.52 -15.94
C VAL A 91 -3.68 5.77 -15.24
N ALA A 92 -3.92 7.00 -14.75
CA ALA A 92 -5.16 7.36 -14.09
C ALA A 92 -6.39 7.10 -14.99
N ALA A 93 -6.34 7.52 -16.27
CA ALA A 93 -7.44 7.29 -17.21
C ALA A 93 -7.78 5.80 -17.42
N ILE A 94 -6.78 4.92 -17.33
CA ILE A 94 -6.95 3.48 -17.54
C ILE A 94 -7.40 2.77 -16.25
N ILE A 95 -6.80 3.13 -15.11
CA ILE A 95 -6.97 2.42 -13.83
C ILE A 95 -8.15 2.96 -13.02
N CYS A 96 -8.38 4.28 -13.00
CA CYS A 96 -9.47 4.88 -12.22
C CYS A 96 -10.84 4.24 -12.48
N PRO A 97 -11.24 3.85 -13.72
CA PRO A 97 -12.53 3.22 -13.96
C PRO A 97 -12.69 1.82 -13.33
N VAL A 98 -11.60 1.14 -12.96
CA VAL A 98 -11.65 -0.26 -12.51
C VAL A 98 -11.36 -0.45 -11.02
N VAL A 99 -10.94 0.60 -10.30
CA VAL A 99 -10.75 0.60 -8.84
C VAL A 99 -11.87 1.35 -8.14
N ASP A 100 -12.13 1.01 -6.88
CA ASP A 100 -13.15 1.63 -6.03
C ASP A 100 -12.52 2.65 -5.05
N VAL A 101 -11.26 2.41 -4.67
CA VAL A 101 -10.41 3.27 -3.83
C VAL A 101 -9.11 3.57 -4.58
N VAL A 102 -8.48 4.72 -4.34
CA VAL A 102 -7.13 5.04 -4.83
C VAL A 102 -6.11 4.63 -3.77
N GLY A 103 -5.36 3.56 -4.04
CA GLY A 103 -4.33 3.04 -3.13
C GLY A 103 -2.95 3.61 -3.41
N GLY A 104 -2.46 4.48 -2.52
CA GLY A 104 -1.12 5.07 -2.60
C GLY A 104 -0.09 4.28 -1.80
N GLN A 105 1.17 4.33 -2.24
CA GLN A 105 2.36 3.98 -1.45
C GLN A 105 3.12 5.28 -1.15
N ILE A 106 3.07 5.77 0.09
CA ILE A 106 3.66 7.06 0.46
C ILE A 106 4.62 6.87 1.64
N HIS A 107 5.91 6.82 1.32
CA HIS A 107 7.01 6.73 2.29
C HIS A 107 7.78 8.04 2.35
N PRO A 108 7.55 8.91 3.36
CA PRO A 108 8.16 10.23 3.43
C PRO A 108 9.69 10.21 3.50
N TYR A 109 10.26 9.13 4.03
CA TYR A 109 11.70 8.90 4.12
C TYR A 109 12.44 9.02 2.76
N PHE A 110 11.79 8.65 1.66
CA PHE A 110 12.41 8.76 0.32
C PHE A 110 12.42 10.19 -0.23
N ASN A 111 11.87 11.17 0.49
CA ASN A 111 11.97 12.58 0.13
C ASN A 111 13.04 13.29 1.00
N ALA A 112 14.11 13.77 0.35
CA ALA A 112 15.26 14.36 1.02
C ALA A 112 14.95 15.65 1.81
N GLU A 113 13.82 16.29 1.55
CA GLU A 113 13.41 17.53 2.21
C GLU A 113 12.48 17.32 3.40
N VAL A 114 12.05 16.08 3.65
CA VAL A 114 11.15 15.75 4.75
C VAL A 114 11.95 15.36 5.99
N ALA A 115 11.85 16.17 7.04
CA ALA A 115 12.34 15.80 8.37
C ALA A 115 11.34 14.85 9.06
N PRO A 116 11.77 14.00 10.01
CA PRO A 116 10.89 13.06 10.70
C PRO A 116 9.62 13.70 11.28
N ALA A 117 9.73 14.86 11.94
CA ALA A 117 8.58 15.54 12.54
C ALA A 117 7.55 16.05 11.51
N ASP A 118 7.95 16.27 10.27
CA ASP A 118 7.09 16.75 9.18
C ASP A 118 6.51 15.60 8.32
N ALA A 119 6.82 14.34 8.65
CA ALA A 119 6.39 13.16 7.90
C ALA A 119 4.86 13.12 7.73
N GLY A 120 4.08 13.36 8.78
CA GLY A 120 2.62 13.33 8.71
C GLY A 120 2.02 14.40 7.79
N LYS A 121 2.60 15.62 7.79
CA LYS A 121 2.16 16.70 6.89
C LYS A 121 2.43 16.32 5.43
N PHE A 122 3.60 15.72 5.17
CA PHE A 122 3.93 15.23 3.84
C PHE A 122 2.94 14.15 3.38
N VAL A 123 2.71 13.10 4.18
CA VAL A 123 1.74 12.04 3.83
C VAL A 123 0.36 12.62 3.59
N LYS A 124 -0.10 13.53 4.46
CA LYS A 124 -1.39 14.19 4.29
C LYS A 124 -1.50 14.91 2.94
N ASN A 125 -0.50 15.71 2.58
CA ASN A 125 -0.54 16.44 1.31
C ASN A 125 -0.57 15.49 0.10
N GLN A 126 0.15 14.39 0.14
CA GLN A 126 0.16 13.38 -0.93
C GLN A 126 -1.19 12.64 -1.00
N LEU A 127 -1.78 12.27 0.14
CA LEU A 127 -3.13 11.71 0.22
C LEU A 127 -4.20 12.67 -0.31
N ASP A 128 -4.11 13.96 0.02
CA ASP A 128 -5.02 14.98 -0.49
C ASP A 128 -4.93 15.07 -2.03
N ILE A 129 -3.76 14.86 -2.64
CA ILE A 129 -3.61 14.79 -4.11
C ILE A 129 -4.32 13.55 -4.65
N LEU A 130 -4.05 12.37 -4.08
CA LEU A 130 -4.69 11.11 -4.50
C LEU A 130 -6.21 11.21 -4.48
N GLU A 131 -6.78 11.74 -3.39
CA GLU A 131 -8.22 11.85 -3.19
C GLU A 131 -8.83 12.88 -4.14
N ASN A 132 -8.26 14.09 -4.21
CA ASN A 132 -8.93 15.22 -4.86
C ASN A 132 -8.59 15.40 -6.35
N SER A 133 -7.48 14.83 -6.83
CA SER A 133 -6.91 15.17 -8.15
C SER A 133 -6.80 14.01 -9.12
N ILE A 134 -6.84 12.75 -8.65
CA ILE A 134 -6.51 11.59 -9.50
C ILE A 134 -7.76 10.94 -10.11
N CYS A 135 -8.65 10.38 -9.29
CA CYS A 135 -9.79 9.57 -9.77
C CYS A 135 -11.16 10.22 -9.58
N GLY A 136 -11.24 11.56 -9.58
CA GLY A 136 -12.51 12.27 -9.46
C GLY A 136 -13.16 12.12 -8.08
N ASN A 137 -12.40 12.40 -7.01
CA ASN A 137 -12.86 12.36 -5.62
C ASN A 137 -13.25 10.96 -5.11
N LYS A 138 -12.68 9.89 -5.67
CA LYS A 138 -12.74 8.58 -5.03
C LYS A 138 -11.97 8.61 -3.70
N PRO A 139 -12.42 7.86 -2.68
CA PRO A 139 -11.65 7.71 -1.45
C PRO A 139 -10.22 7.27 -1.75
N ALA A 140 -9.27 7.79 -0.99
CA ALA A 140 -7.87 7.40 -1.07
C ALA A 140 -7.38 6.81 0.27
N LEU A 141 -6.51 5.82 0.18
CA LEU A 141 -5.83 5.20 1.31
C LEU A 141 -4.33 5.12 1.01
N ASN A 142 -3.52 5.31 2.04
CA ASN A 142 -2.09 5.05 1.99
C ASN A 142 -1.85 3.62 2.47
N LEU A 143 -1.48 2.73 1.55
CA LEU A 143 -1.44 1.28 1.75
C LEU A 143 -0.11 0.77 2.30
N GLU A 144 0.96 1.55 2.20
CA GLU A 144 2.18 1.36 2.98
C GLU A 144 2.81 2.72 3.31
N CYS A 145 3.20 2.87 4.57
CA CYS A 145 3.83 4.08 5.07
C CYS A 145 4.69 3.74 6.26
N GLY A 146 5.93 4.21 6.27
CA GLY A 146 6.82 3.97 7.39
C GLY A 146 7.97 4.95 7.48
N TRP A 147 8.83 4.69 8.45
CA TRP A 147 10.10 5.36 8.61
C TRP A 147 11.11 4.35 9.18
N PRO A 148 12.31 4.17 8.60
CA PRO A 148 13.23 3.14 9.06
C PRO A 148 14.03 3.59 10.29
N THR A 149 14.36 2.63 11.17
CA THR A 149 15.25 2.85 12.32
C THR A 149 16.73 2.72 11.97
N GLY A 150 17.06 2.22 10.78
CA GLY A 150 18.41 1.99 10.29
C GLY A 150 18.56 2.38 8.82
N GLY A 151 19.80 2.32 8.31
CA GLY A 151 20.16 2.76 6.96
C GLY A 151 20.69 4.19 6.91
N SER A 152 20.99 4.64 5.69
CA SER A 152 21.62 5.94 5.42
C SER A 152 20.62 7.08 5.54
N ALA A 153 21.06 8.27 5.96
CA ALA A 153 20.23 9.47 5.88
C ALA A 153 20.01 9.88 4.40
N ASN A 154 18.82 10.38 4.10
CA ASN A 154 18.47 10.98 2.82
C ASN A 154 18.16 12.47 3.03
N GLY A 155 19.17 13.33 2.92
CA GLY A 155 19.02 14.76 3.25
C GLY A 155 18.55 14.97 4.69
N LYS A 156 17.38 15.56 4.88
CA LYS A 156 16.72 15.77 6.19
C LYS A 156 16.04 14.52 6.73
N ALA A 157 15.79 13.51 5.89
CA ALA A 157 15.21 12.24 6.31
C ALA A 157 16.29 11.37 6.96
N THR A 158 16.55 11.60 8.25
CA THR A 158 17.49 10.81 9.05
C THR A 158 16.83 9.56 9.61
N THR A 159 17.63 8.52 9.87
CA THR A 159 17.16 7.22 10.38
C THR A 159 17.47 7.08 11.87
N GLY A 160 16.69 6.27 12.57
CA GLY A 160 16.87 6.01 14.00
C GLY A 160 15.55 5.77 14.73
N ARG A 161 15.62 5.24 15.95
CA ARG A 161 14.40 4.96 16.75
C ARG A 161 13.66 6.23 17.16
N ALA A 162 14.39 7.31 17.47
CA ALA A 162 13.79 8.60 17.82
C ALA A 162 13.10 9.22 16.59
N GLU A 163 13.75 9.15 15.43
CA GLU A 163 13.27 9.63 14.14
C GLU A 163 12.02 8.85 13.70
N GLN A 164 12.04 7.51 13.77
CA GLN A 164 10.86 6.70 13.51
C GLN A 164 9.71 7.06 14.47
N THR A 165 9.99 7.25 15.76
CA THR A 165 8.96 7.65 16.74
C THR A 165 8.32 8.98 16.36
N LEU A 166 9.12 9.99 16.01
CA LEU A 166 8.62 11.30 15.58
C LEU A 166 7.77 11.18 14.30
N ALA A 167 8.26 10.45 13.30
CA ALA A 167 7.59 10.29 12.02
C ALA A 167 6.26 9.55 12.16
N ILE A 168 6.26 8.38 12.80
CA ILE A 168 5.07 7.57 12.99
C ILE A 168 4.03 8.30 13.84
N THR A 169 4.45 9.03 14.89
CA THR A 169 3.53 9.87 15.69
C THR A 169 2.88 10.94 14.83
N SER A 170 3.66 11.70 14.06
CA SER A 170 3.17 12.75 13.15
C SER A 170 2.17 12.20 12.11
N ILE A 171 2.47 11.03 11.52
CA ILE A 171 1.59 10.37 10.53
C ILE A 171 0.30 9.90 11.20
N ARG A 172 0.37 9.26 12.37
CA ARG A 172 -0.81 8.78 13.11
C ARG A 172 -1.76 9.92 13.47
N GLU A 173 -1.23 11.03 13.98
CA GLU A 173 -2.03 12.17 14.41
C GLU A 173 -2.77 12.85 13.25
N LEU A 174 -2.16 12.91 12.06
CA LEU A 174 -2.73 13.64 10.93
C LEU A 174 -3.55 12.77 9.97
N VAL A 175 -3.14 11.52 9.76
CA VAL A 175 -3.70 10.63 8.71
C VAL A 175 -3.71 9.16 9.10
N GLY A 176 -3.64 8.84 10.40
CA GLY A 176 -3.62 7.46 10.88
C GLY A 176 -4.83 6.62 10.44
N GLU A 177 -6.01 7.22 10.35
CA GLU A 177 -7.24 6.53 9.91
C GLU A 177 -7.26 6.15 8.42
N LYS A 178 -6.36 6.74 7.63
CA LYS A 178 -6.23 6.50 6.18
C LYS A 178 -4.90 5.84 5.81
N THR A 179 -4.12 5.36 6.79
CA THR A 179 -2.75 4.89 6.58
C THR A 179 -2.51 3.50 7.17
N VAL A 180 -1.95 2.61 6.37
CA VAL A 180 -1.41 1.32 6.79
C VAL A 180 0.08 1.49 7.11
N PHE A 181 0.46 1.15 8.34
CA PHE A 181 1.84 1.33 8.81
C PHE A 181 2.72 0.15 8.43
N PHE A 182 3.78 0.44 7.67
CA PHE A 182 4.80 -0.49 7.22
C PHE A 182 6.03 -0.38 8.14
N SER A 183 6.42 -1.43 8.87
CA SER A 183 5.76 -2.75 9.04
C SER A 183 5.66 -3.10 10.54
N PHE A 184 5.08 -4.25 10.88
CA PHE A 184 4.92 -4.62 12.29
C PHE A 184 6.26 -5.02 12.96
N HIS A 185 7.09 -5.79 12.25
CA HIS A 185 8.43 -6.22 12.65
C HIS A 185 9.46 -5.88 11.57
N ASP A 186 10.73 -5.83 11.95
CA ASP A 186 11.83 -5.71 11.00
C ASP A 186 11.89 -6.95 10.09
N ASP A 187 11.99 -6.73 8.79
CA ASP A 187 12.08 -7.78 7.76
C ASP A 187 13.54 -8.13 7.46
N GLU A 188 14.24 -8.76 8.41
CA GLU A 188 15.68 -9.08 8.31
C GLU A 188 16.05 -9.98 7.12
N TRP A 189 15.06 -10.64 6.51
CA TRP A 189 15.23 -11.50 5.34
C TRP A 189 15.36 -10.74 4.02
N LYS A 190 15.01 -9.44 3.97
CA LYS A 190 15.10 -8.62 2.75
C LYS A 190 16.55 -8.30 2.39
N ASP A 191 16.80 -8.04 1.11
CA ASP A 191 18.04 -7.35 0.69
C ASP A 191 18.04 -5.94 1.32
N PRO A 192 19.13 -5.48 1.97
CA PRO A 192 19.20 -4.16 2.58
C PRO A 192 18.91 -2.98 1.64
N GLY A 193 19.07 -3.17 0.34
CA GLY A 193 18.87 -2.15 -0.69
C GLY A 193 19.93 -1.04 -0.64
N ALA A 194 19.84 -0.09 -1.57
CA ALA A 194 20.83 0.98 -1.70
C ALA A 194 20.90 1.92 -0.49
N CYS A 195 19.78 2.08 0.24
CA CYS A 195 19.74 2.85 1.48
C CYS A 195 20.27 2.08 2.70
N GLY A 196 20.37 0.74 2.63
CA GLY A 196 20.60 -0.10 3.80
C GLY A 196 19.46 -0.07 4.82
N CYS A 197 18.24 0.27 4.40
CA CYS A 197 17.10 0.55 5.27
C CYS A 197 16.01 -0.51 5.24
N GLU A 198 15.99 -1.38 4.22
CA GLU A 198 14.91 -2.36 3.95
C GLU A 198 14.66 -3.37 5.08
N GLN A 199 15.66 -3.59 5.94
CA GLN A 199 15.60 -4.52 7.05
C GLN A 199 15.18 -3.86 8.39
N SER A 200 14.78 -2.58 8.40
CA SER A 200 14.65 -1.81 9.66
C SER A 200 13.38 -0.94 9.76
N TRP A 201 12.29 -1.35 9.13
CA TRP A 201 11.01 -0.61 9.09
C TRP A 201 10.02 -0.96 10.21
N GLY A 202 10.30 -1.97 11.03
CA GLY A 202 9.41 -2.47 12.06
C GLY A 202 9.06 -1.42 13.11
N CYS A 203 7.77 -1.12 13.25
CA CYS A 203 7.25 -0.07 14.13
C CYS A 203 6.16 -0.56 15.10
N GLY A 204 5.87 -1.87 15.16
CA GLY A 204 4.78 -2.43 15.98
C GLY A 204 4.85 -2.07 17.47
N HIS A 205 6.06 -1.89 18.01
CA HIS A 205 6.28 -1.45 19.39
C HIS A 205 5.65 -0.08 19.72
N LEU A 206 5.44 0.79 18.72
CA LEU A 206 4.78 2.10 18.88
C LEU A 206 3.25 2.01 19.00
N PHE A 207 2.68 0.83 18.74
CA PHE A 207 1.24 0.58 18.80
C PHE A 207 0.84 -0.32 19.98
N ALA A 208 1.78 -1.04 20.57
CA ALA A 208 1.56 -2.03 21.63
C ALA A 208 1.22 -1.45 23.02
N GLY A 209 0.96 -0.13 23.14
CA GLY A 209 0.71 0.57 24.41
C GLY A 209 -0.65 1.27 24.54
N GLY A 210 -1.54 1.14 23.55
CA GLY A 210 -2.93 1.59 23.70
C GLY A 210 -3.76 0.46 24.33
N ASN A 211 -4.59 0.78 25.32
CA ASN A 211 -5.57 -0.17 25.89
C ASN A 211 -6.28 -0.93 24.77
N THR A 212 -5.88 -2.18 24.54
CA THR A 212 -6.56 -3.09 23.63
C THR A 212 -7.93 -3.39 24.22
N PRO A 213 -9.04 -3.14 23.50
CA PRO A 213 -10.29 -3.79 23.85
C PRO A 213 -10.06 -5.28 23.72
N SER A 214 -10.24 -6.02 24.81
CA SER A 214 -10.38 -7.47 24.76
C SER A 214 -11.59 -7.79 23.88
N TYR A 215 -11.36 -8.44 22.74
CA TYR A 215 -12.41 -9.23 22.09
C TYR A 215 -12.71 -10.47 22.94
#